data_AF-A0A9P5SAS7-F1
#
_entry.id   AF-A0A9P5SAS7-F1
#
_cell.length_a   1.000
_cell.length_b   1.000
_cell.length_c   1.000
_cell.angle_alpha   90.00
_cell.angle_beta   90.00
_cell.angle_gamma   90.00
#
_symmetry.space_group_name_H-M   'P 1'
#
loop_
_entity.id
_entity.type
_entity.pdbx_description
1 polymer ?
#
loop_
_entity_poly.entity_id
_entity_poly.type
_entity_poly.pdbx_seq_one_letter_code
_entity_poly.pdbx_strand_id
1 'polypeptide(L)'
;MSSEQKQEYVSDRDFVDEKFDIERSSVVLEEEENSPIPEVAAMVSNKDDPSLPVLTFRYWVMAVFFSLGLSFFNQFFWFRSRPMYISPLVIQLLSYPFGRFLARVLPSGYMNPGPFNIKEHVLVSITANCAAGVAYAVDITVIQKVFYKQDFGFLANFLLINCTQML
;
A
#
# COMPACT_ATOMS: atom_id res chain seq x y z
N MET A 1 -4.81 -68.63 -24.32
CA MET A 1 -5.79 -67.58 -23.97
C MET A 1 -5.71 -67.21 -22.48
N SER A 2 -4.52 -66.86 -21.95
CA SER A 2 -4.38 -66.48 -20.52
C SER A 2 -3.39 -65.32 -20.29
N SER A 3 -2.97 -64.64 -21.35
CA SER A 3 -1.94 -63.59 -21.28
C SER A 3 -2.40 -62.23 -21.80
N GLU A 4 -3.51 -62.12 -22.54
CA GLU A 4 -4.01 -60.82 -23.04
C GLU A 4 -4.95 -60.09 -22.06
N GLN A 5 -5.66 -60.82 -21.18
CA GLN A 5 -6.57 -60.20 -20.20
C GLN A 5 -5.86 -59.50 -19.02
N LYS A 6 -4.53 -59.64 -18.88
CA LYS A 6 -3.77 -58.96 -17.82
C LYS A 6 -3.25 -57.58 -18.22
N GLN A 7 -3.25 -57.24 -19.51
CA GLN A 7 -2.78 -55.93 -19.97
C GLN A 7 -3.89 -54.89 -20.14
N GLU A 8 -5.14 -55.32 -20.29
CA GLU A 8 -6.28 -54.39 -20.43
C GLU A 8 -6.87 -53.92 -19.09
N TYR A 9 -6.48 -54.54 -17.97
CA TYR A 9 -6.98 -54.17 -16.63
C TYR A 9 -6.07 -53.18 -15.87
N VAL A 10 -4.99 -52.70 -16.50
CA VAL A 10 -4.00 -51.83 -15.84
C VAL A 10 -4.06 -50.37 -16.31
N SER A 11 -4.72 -50.02 -17.42
CA SER A 11 -4.69 -48.63 -17.92
C SER A 11 -5.86 -47.73 -17.51
N ASP A 12 -6.82 -48.22 -16.73
CA ASP A 12 -8.06 -47.47 -16.38
C ASP A 12 -8.12 -47.06 -14.90
N ARG A 13 -7.03 -47.23 -14.14
CA ARG A 13 -6.92 -46.80 -12.74
C ARG A 13 -5.95 -45.64 -12.49
N ASP A 14 -5.34 -45.11 -13.54
CA ASP A 14 -4.42 -43.96 -13.42
C ASP A 14 -5.10 -42.61 -13.71
N PHE A 15 -6.38 -42.63 -14.11
CA PHE A 15 -7.26 -41.45 -14.13
C PHE A 15 -8.08 -41.32 -12.84
N VAL A 16 -7.64 -41.95 -11.75
CA VAL A 16 -8.13 -41.63 -10.40
C VAL A 16 -7.57 -40.26 -10.03
N ASP A 17 -8.30 -39.26 -10.51
CA ASP A 17 -8.71 -38.08 -9.75
C ASP A 17 -7.60 -37.13 -9.29
N GLU A 18 -6.58 -36.92 -10.13
CA GLU A 18 -5.62 -35.81 -9.98
C GLU A 18 -6.35 -34.46 -9.77
N LYS A 19 -7.51 -34.28 -10.40
CA LYS A 19 -8.35 -33.09 -10.23
C LYS A 19 -9.02 -33.03 -8.85
N PHE A 20 -9.46 -34.16 -8.32
CA PHE A 20 -10.07 -34.28 -6.98
C PHE A 20 -9.03 -34.19 -5.87
N ASP A 21 -7.82 -34.71 -6.09
CA ASP A 21 -6.68 -34.56 -5.17
C ASP A 21 -6.15 -33.12 -5.19
N ILE A 22 -6.11 -32.45 -6.35
CA ILE A 22 -5.82 -31.01 -6.45
C ILE A 22 -6.91 -30.19 -5.75
N GLU A 23 -8.19 -30.52 -5.95
CA GLU A 23 -9.30 -29.80 -5.31
C GLU A 23 -9.25 -29.99 -3.79
N ARG A 24 -9.04 -31.21 -3.30
CA ARG A 24 -8.85 -31.49 -1.87
C ARG A 24 -7.59 -30.85 -1.31
N SER A 25 -6.48 -30.87 -2.03
CA SER A 25 -5.25 -30.18 -1.64
C SER A 25 -5.47 -28.67 -1.61
N SER A 26 -6.21 -28.11 -2.56
CA SER A 26 -6.53 -26.67 -2.59
C SER A 26 -7.45 -26.28 -1.43
N VAL A 27 -8.44 -27.11 -1.08
CA VAL A 27 -9.32 -26.88 0.07
C VAL A 27 -8.55 -26.99 1.39
N VAL A 28 -7.64 -27.96 1.52
CA VAL A 28 -6.78 -28.10 2.71
C VAL A 28 -5.79 -26.93 2.84
N LEU A 29 -5.21 -26.47 1.73
CA LEU A 29 -4.38 -25.27 1.70
C LEU A 29 -5.19 -24.00 2.01
N GLU A 30 -6.44 -23.89 1.54
CA GLU A 30 -7.35 -22.79 1.87
C GLU A 30 -7.73 -22.77 3.36
N GLU A 31 -7.87 -23.95 4.00
CA GLU A 31 -8.09 -24.07 5.44
C GLU A 31 -6.82 -23.79 6.26
N GLU A 32 -5.62 -24.12 5.76
CA GLU A 32 -4.33 -23.78 6.39
C GLU A 32 -3.96 -22.30 6.25
N GLU A 33 -4.29 -21.66 5.12
CA GLU A 33 -4.08 -20.22 4.93
C GLU A 33 -5.02 -19.40 5.83
N ASN A 34 -6.19 -19.95 6.15
CA ASN A 34 -7.15 -19.27 7.01
C ASN A 34 -6.75 -19.35 8.48
N SER A 35 -7.05 -18.29 9.24
CA SER A 35 -6.73 -18.30 10.66
C SER A 35 -7.52 -19.42 11.35
N PRO A 36 -6.87 -20.24 12.21
CA PRO A 36 -7.56 -21.24 13.04
C PRO A 36 -8.64 -20.64 13.94
N ILE A 37 -8.57 -19.32 14.18
CA ILE A 37 -9.52 -18.56 14.99
C ILE A 37 -10.59 -17.98 14.03
N PRO A 38 -11.85 -18.44 14.11
CA PRO A 38 -12.89 -18.04 13.16
C PRO A 38 -13.20 -16.53 13.19
N GLU A 39 -13.02 -15.89 14.35
CA GLU A 39 -13.18 -14.45 14.49
C GLU A 39 -12.12 -13.66 13.70
N VAL A 40 -10.91 -14.20 13.53
CA VAL A 40 -9.83 -13.57 12.76
C VAL A 40 -10.01 -13.85 11.26
N ALA A 41 -10.41 -15.08 10.92
CA ALA A 41 -10.75 -15.51 9.56
C ALA A 41 -11.85 -14.66 8.91
N ALA A 42 -12.83 -14.21 9.70
CA ALA A 42 -13.94 -13.38 9.19
C ALA A 42 -13.56 -11.90 8.97
N MET A 43 -12.44 -11.44 9.53
CA MET A 43 -12.07 -10.02 9.52
C MET A 43 -11.24 -9.61 8.30
N VAL A 44 -10.53 -10.56 7.70
CA VAL A 44 -9.68 -10.33 6.52
C VAL A 44 -9.90 -11.47 5.54
N SER A 45 -10.25 -11.14 4.30
CA SER A 45 -10.28 -12.13 3.24
C SER A 45 -8.85 -12.45 2.81
N ASN A 46 -8.49 -13.73 2.80
CA ASN A 46 -7.17 -14.17 2.34
C ASN A 46 -7.05 -14.23 0.81
N LYS A 47 -8.16 -14.10 0.08
CA LYS A 47 -8.16 -14.17 -1.39
C LYS A 47 -7.91 -12.77 -1.97
N ASP A 48 -6.77 -12.59 -2.64
CA ASP A 48 -6.48 -11.37 -3.41
C ASP A 48 -7.09 -11.47 -4.82
N ASP A 49 -7.72 -10.38 -5.29
CA ASP A 49 -8.19 -10.25 -6.67
C ASP A 49 -7.20 -9.40 -7.49
N PRO A 50 -6.43 -10.00 -8.42
CA PRO A 50 -5.44 -9.28 -9.22
C PRO A 50 -6.05 -8.36 -10.29
N SER A 51 -7.35 -8.47 -10.57
CA SER A 51 -8.03 -7.66 -11.60
C SER A 51 -8.39 -6.24 -11.12
N LEU A 52 -8.33 -5.99 -9.81
CA LEU A 52 -8.69 -4.70 -9.22
C LEU A 52 -7.73 -3.59 -9.69
N PRO A 53 -8.25 -2.46 -10.20
CA PRO A 53 -7.42 -1.37 -10.68
C PRO A 53 -6.61 -0.73 -9.54
N VAL A 54 -5.32 -0.57 -9.81
CA VAL A 54 -4.33 0.11 -8.96
C VAL A 54 -3.82 1.38 -9.65
N LEU A 55 -3.25 2.32 -8.89
CA LEU A 55 -2.65 3.55 -9.41
C LEU A 55 -3.60 4.43 -10.26
N THR A 56 -4.89 4.45 -9.93
CA THR A 56 -5.88 5.27 -10.64
C THR A 56 -5.62 6.77 -10.50
N PHE A 57 -6.25 7.58 -11.34
CA PHE A 57 -6.20 9.05 -11.22
C PHE A 57 -6.65 9.53 -9.83
N ARG A 58 -7.71 8.93 -9.29
CA ARG A 58 -8.21 9.22 -7.94
C ARG A 58 -7.13 8.96 -6.87
N TYR A 59 -6.40 7.85 -6.97
CA TYR A 59 -5.27 7.57 -6.07
C TYR A 59 -4.22 8.70 -6.14
N TRP A 60 -3.79 9.11 -7.33
CA TRP A 60 -2.77 10.15 -7.48
C TRP A 60 -3.20 11.48 -6.87
N VAL A 61 -4.45 11.89 -7.09
CA VAL A 61 -5.00 13.12 -6.50
C VAL A 61 -4.99 13.05 -4.98
N MET A 62 -5.46 11.94 -4.40
CA MET A 62 -5.47 11.77 -2.93
C MET A 62 -4.07 11.67 -2.35
N ALA A 63 -3.19 10.91 -2.97
CA ALA A 63 -1.82 10.70 -2.54
C ALA A 63 -1.07 12.04 -2.49
N VAL A 64 -1.10 12.82 -3.57
CA VAL A 64 -0.45 14.14 -3.61
C VAL A 64 -1.06 15.09 -2.60
N PHE A 65 -2.40 15.17 -2.52
CA PHE A 65 -3.08 16.09 -1.60
C PHE A 65 -2.75 15.80 -0.13
N PHE A 66 -2.88 14.54 0.30
CA PHE A 66 -2.65 14.17 1.69
C PHE A 66 -1.17 14.16 2.05
N SER A 67 -0.28 13.68 1.16
CA SER A 67 1.17 13.73 1.41
C SER A 67 1.67 15.16 1.53
N LEU A 68 1.24 16.07 0.64
CA LEU A 68 1.62 17.47 0.71
C LEU A 68 1.14 18.13 2.02
N GLY A 69 -0.12 17.89 2.40
CA GLY A 69 -0.67 18.39 3.65
C GLY A 69 0.09 17.87 4.87
N LEU A 70 0.33 16.56 4.93
CA LEU A 70 1.00 15.91 6.05
C LEU A 70 2.45 16.40 6.22
N SER A 71 3.25 16.39 5.14
CA SER A 71 4.63 16.89 5.17
C SER A 71 4.68 18.37 5.54
N PHE A 72 3.75 19.18 5.01
CA PHE A 72 3.69 20.60 5.32
C PHE A 72 3.46 20.84 6.81
N PHE A 73 2.46 20.21 7.43
CA PHE A 73 2.18 20.40 8.85
C PHE A 73 3.33 19.89 9.72
N ASN A 74 3.86 18.70 9.42
CA ASN A 74 4.96 18.13 10.21
C ASN A 74 6.23 18.99 10.11
N GLN A 75 6.57 19.50 8.92
CA GLN A 75 7.73 20.37 8.74
C GLN A 75 7.51 21.77 9.34
N PHE A 76 6.29 22.33 9.22
CA PHE A 76 5.97 23.68 9.70
C PHE A 76 6.08 23.78 11.22
N PHE A 77 5.66 22.75 11.96
CA PHE A 77 5.73 22.76 13.42
C PHE A 77 7.10 22.36 13.99
N TRP A 78 8.05 21.94 13.17
CA TRP A 78 9.35 21.42 13.61
C TRP A 78 10.15 22.39 14.48
N PHE A 79 10.25 23.67 14.07
CA PHE A 79 11.01 24.68 14.83
C PHE A 79 10.25 25.30 16.01
N ARG A 80 9.04 24.83 16.31
CA ARG A 80 8.23 25.39 17.40
C ARG A 80 8.65 24.77 18.72
N SER A 81 8.68 25.56 19.79
CA SER A 81 9.03 25.11 21.15
C SER A 81 8.12 24.00 21.70
N ARG A 82 6.92 23.85 21.14
CA ARG A 82 6.03 22.70 21.34
C ARG A 82 5.58 22.22 19.95
N PRO A 83 6.31 21.29 19.31
CA PRO A 83 5.96 20.81 17.99
C PRO A 83 4.69 19.96 18.06
N MET A 84 3.83 20.09 17.06
CA MET A 84 2.70 19.20 16.84
C MET A 84 3.09 18.24 15.72
N TYR A 85 3.04 16.94 15.98
CA TYR A 85 3.30 15.91 14.99
C TYR A 85 2.00 15.21 14.62
N ILE A 86 1.68 15.20 13.33
CA ILE A 86 0.52 14.51 12.79
C ILE A 86 0.96 13.11 12.36
N SER A 87 0.34 12.09 12.97
CA SER A 87 0.58 10.70 12.59
C SER A 87 -0.04 10.39 11.22
N PRO A 88 0.64 9.61 10.35
CA PRO A 88 0.07 9.14 9.09
C PRO A 88 -1.22 8.32 9.26
N LEU A 89 -1.50 7.79 10.46
CA LEU A 89 -2.78 7.14 10.80
C LEU A 89 -3.99 8.06 10.60
N VAL A 90 -3.82 9.37 10.81
CA VAL A 90 -4.89 10.35 10.57
C VAL A 90 -5.29 10.35 9.09
N ILE A 91 -4.30 10.26 8.20
CA ILE A 91 -4.54 10.17 6.75
C ILE A 91 -5.18 8.85 6.39
N GLN A 92 -4.75 7.73 6.99
CA GLN A 92 -5.34 6.42 6.75
C GLN A 92 -6.84 6.38 7.11
N LEU A 93 -7.25 7.08 8.18
CA LEU A 93 -8.65 7.21 8.56
C LEU A 93 -9.43 8.12 7.61
N LEU A 94 -8.85 9.25 7.20
CA LEU A 94 -9.48 10.23 6.32
C LEU A 94 -9.56 9.78 4.86
N SER A 95 -8.65 8.93 4.41
CA SER A 95 -8.57 8.47 3.01
C SER A 95 -9.78 7.63 2.60
N TYR A 96 -10.42 6.90 3.54
CA TYR A 96 -11.60 6.10 3.24
C TYR A 96 -12.85 6.93 2.89
N PRO A 97 -13.34 7.85 3.76
CA PRO A 97 -14.48 8.69 3.42
C PRO A 97 -14.18 9.60 2.22
N PHE A 98 -12.95 10.11 2.10
CA PHE A 98 -12.56 10.95 0.98
C PHE A 98 -12.50 10.18 -0.35
N GLY A 99 -11.99 8.94 -0.35
CA GLY A 99 -11.99 8.08 -1.52
C GLY A 99 -13.40 7.71 -1.99
N ARG A 100 -14.31 7.44 -1.05
CA ARG A 100 -15.74 7.20 -1.33
C ARG A 100 -16.47 8.45 -1.82
N PHE A 101 -16.02 9.64 -1.41
CA PHE A 101 -16.52 10.92 -1.90
C PHE A 101 -16.04 11.18 -3.33
N LEU A 102 -14.74 11.05 -3.61
CA LEU A 102 -14.19 11.19 -4.97
C LEU A 102 -14.81 10.17 -5.94
N ALA A 103 -15.06 8.93 -5.49
CA ALA A 103 -15.73 7.92 -6.32
C ALA A 103 -17.13 8.34 -6.78
N ARG A 104 -17.83 9.23 -6.06
CA ARG A 104 -19.15 9.76 -6.44
C ARG A 104 -19.08 11.05 -7.24
N VAL A 105 -18.07 11.87 -7.01
CA VAL A 105 -17.94 13.18 -7.66
C VAL A 105 -17.29 13.07 -9.04
N LEU A 106 -16.38 12.11 -9.22
CA LEU A 106 -15.62 11.97 -10.47
C LEU A 106 -16.46 11.33 -11.58
N PRO A 107 -16.44 11.86 -12.83
CA PRO A 107 -17.18 11.28 -13.95
C PRO A 107 -16.72 9.85 -14.26
N SER A 108 -17.67 8.98 -14.60
CA SER A 108 -17.43 7.60 -15.01
C SER A 108 -16.58 7.52 -16.27
N GLY A 109 -15.54 6.67 -16.27
CA GLY A 109 -14.62 6.49 -17.41
C GLY A 109 -13.20 6.17 -16.95
N TYR A 110 -12.19 6.54 -17.75
CA TYR A 110 -10.78 6.31 -17.40
C TYR A 110 -10.35 6.95 -16.07
N MET A 111 -10.98 8.06 -15.70
CA MET A 111 -10.72 8.73 -14.42
C MET A 111 -11.34 8.00 -13.23
N ASN A 112 -12.48 7.33 -13.43
CA ASN A 112 -13.23 6.60 -12.39
C ASN A 112 -13.58 5.18 -12.90
N PRO A 113 -12.63 4.23 -12.85
CA PRO A 113 -12.82 2.88 -13.38
C PRO A 113 -13.86 2.06 -12.58
N GLY A 114 -14.09 2.45 -11.32
CA GLY A 114 -14.99 1.71 -10.44
C GLY A 114 -15.03 2.25 -9.01
N PRO A 115 -15.73 1.52 -8.12
CA PRO A 115 -15.81 1.84 -6.69
C PRO A 115 -14.43 2.00 -6.06
N PHE A 116 -14.39 2.72 -4.93
CA PHE A 116 -13.15 2.85 -4.16
C PHE A 116 -12.74 1.50 -3.58
N ASN A 117 -11.54 1.04 -3.97
CA ASN A 117 -11.03 -0.30 -3.66
C ASN A 117 -10.08 -0.28 -2.45
N ILE A 118 -9.94 -1.43 -1.80
CA ILE A 118 -8.99 -1.60 -0.68
C ILE A 118 -7.54 -1.36 -1.12
N LYS A 119 -7.17 -1.76 -2.34
CA LYS A 119 -5.82 -1.55 -2.88
C LYS A 119 -5.49 -0.06 -3.00
N GLU A 120 -6.42 0.76 -3.49
CA GLU A 120 -6.21 2.21 -3.57
C GLU A 120 -6.11 2.84 -2.18
N HIS A 121 -6.91 2.39 -1.21
CA HIS A 121 -6.86 2.85 0.18
C HIS A 121 -5.52 2.54 0.86
N VAL A 122 -5.06 1.30 0.73
CA VAL A 122 -3.76 0.87 1.24
C VAL A 122 -2.63 1.65 0.57
N LEU A 123 -2.69 1.85 -0.75
CA LEU A 123 -1.67 2.57 -1.49
C LEU A 123 -1.56 4.03 -1.04
N VAL A 124 -2.68 4.74 -0.85
CA VAL A 124 -2.67 6.11 -0.28
C VAL A 124 -2.02 6.12 1.11
N SER A 125 -2.31 5.12 1.94
CA SER A 125 -1.78 5.03 3.30
C SER A 125 -0.27 4.81 3.31
N ILE A 126 0.24 3.97 2.41
CA ILE A 126 1.68 3.76 2.22
C ILE A 126 2.36 5.06 1.77
N THR A 127 1.81 5.74 0.75
CA THR A 127 2.38 7.01 0.26
C THR A 127 2.37 8.10 1.32
N ALA A 128 1.30 8.19 2.11
CA ALA A 128 1.21 9.12 3.22
C ALA A 128 2.26 8.81 4.31
N ASN A 129 2.47 7.53 4.62
CA ASN A 129 3.49 7.12 5.58
C ASN A 129 4.91 7.51 5.12
N CYS A 130 5.23 7.32 3.85
CA CYS A 130 6.51 7.76 3.28
C CYS A 130 6.70 9.29 3.35
N ALA A 131 5.61 10.06 3.28
CA ALA A 131 5.65 11.53 3.32
C ALA A 131 5.60 12.11 4.75
N ALA A 132 5.40 11.30 5.78
CA ALA A 132 5.23 11.78 7.15
C ALA A 132 6.52 12.31 7.79
N GLY A 133 7.68 11.98 7.21
CA GLY A 133 9.00 12.36 7.71
C GLY A 133 9.28 13.86 7.61
N VAL A 134 10.11 14.35 8.53
CA VAL A 134 10.62 15.72 8.53
C VAL A 134 12.07 15.70 8.05
N ALA A 135 12.46 16.66 7.22
CA ALA A 135 13.80 16.72 6.67
C ALA A 135 14.80 17.25 7.71
N TYR A 136 15.55 16.36 8.36
CA TYR A 136 16.54 16.71 9.39
C TYR A 136 17.68 17.61 8.86
N ALA A 137 17.98 17.56 7.56
CA ALA A 137 18.99 18.42 6.94
C ALA A 137 18.65 19.92 7.04
N VAL A 138 17.38 20.26 7.25
CA VAL A 138 16.97 21.64 7.50
C VAL A 138 17.67 22.19 8.75
N ASP A 139 17.82 21.39 9.80
CA ASP A 139 18.50 21.81 11.04
C ASP A 139 19.98 22.12 10.77
N ILE A 140 20.65 21.32 9.94
CA ILE A 140 22.05 21.55 9.55
C ILE A 140 22.20 22.91 8.87
N THR A 141 21.34 23.21 7.89
CA THR A 141 21.39 24.48 7.16
C THR A 141 21.08 25.68 8.06
N VAL A 142 20.12 25.54 8.99
CA VAL A 142 19.77 26.60 9.94
C VAL A 142 20.91 26.84 10.93
N ILE A 143 21.53 25.78 11.46
CA ILE A 143 22.67 25.90 12.38
C ILE A 143 23.88 26.55 11.70
N GLN A 144 24.21 26.15 10.47
CA GLN A 144 25.30 26.76 9.69
C GLN A 144 25.09 28.26 9.48
N LYS A 145 23.86 28.66 9.16
CA LYS A 145 23.50 30.07 8.95
C LYS A 145 23.54 30.88 10.24
N VAL A 146 22.96 30.37 11.33
CA VAL A 146 22.78 31.11 12.59
C VAL A 146 24.06 31.14 13.44
N PHE A 147 24.73 29.99 13.61
CA PHE A 147 25.89 29.87 14.50
C PHE A 147 27.22 30.13 13.80
N TYR A 148 27.39 29.63 12.56
CA TYR A 148 28.66 29.71 11.84
C TYR A 148 28.73 30.87 10.84
N LYS A 149 27.61 31.60 10.62
CA LYS A 149 27.49 32.68 9.64
C LYS A 149 27.96 32.30 8.23
N GLN A 150 27.82 31.02 7.88
CA GLN A 150 28.17 30.49 6.56
C GLN A 150 26.89 30.22 5.78
N ASP A 151 26.77 30.85 4.61
CA ASP A 151 25.68 30.66 3.68
C ASP A 151 26.23 30.13 2.35
N PHE A 152 26.02 28.83 2.09
CA PHE A 152 26.43 28.17 0.83
C PHE A 152 25.48 28.48 -0.35
N GLY A 153 24.47 29.33 -0.14
CA GLY A 153 23.46 29.69 -1.13
C GLY A 153 22.25 28.75 -1.14
N PHE A 154 21.17 29.19 -1.80
CA PHE A 154 19.90 28.46 -1.85
C PHE A 154 20.06 27.08 -2.50
N LEU A 155 20.74 27.01 -3.64
CA LEU A 155 20.87 25.77 -4.41
C LEU A 155 21.64 24.70 -3.64
N ALA A 156 22.74 25.05 -2.98
CA ALA A 156 23.52 24.12 -2.18
C ALA A 156 22.73 23.57 -0.99
N ASN A 157 22.01 24.44 -0.26
CA ASN A 157 21.15 24.02 0.84
C ASN A 157 19.97 23.15 0.37
N PHE A 158 19.35 23.49 -0.76
CA PHE A 158 18.28 22.71 -1.36
C PHE A 158 18.76 21.32 -1.82
N LEU A 159 19.90 21.25 -2.50
CA LEU A 159 20.50 19.98 -2.91
C LEU A 159 20.90 19.13 -1.70
N LEU A 160 21.50 19.74 -0.68
CA LEU A 160 21.84 19.04 0.57
C LEU A 160 20.60 18.41 1.21
N ILE A 161 19.50 19.16 1.32
CA ILE A 161 18.24 18.66 1.86
C ILE A 161 17.74 17.47 1.03
N ASN A 162 17.65 17.60 -0.30
CA ASN A 162 17.16 16.52 -1.15
C ASN A 162 18.04 15.27 -1.08
N CYS A 163 19.37 15.41 -1.08
CA CYS A 163 20.28 14.26 -0.97
C CYS A 163 20.03 13.43 0.30
N THR A 164 19.72 14.07 1.44
CA THR A 164 19.42 13.32 2.67
C THR A 164 18.08 12.62 2.68
N GLN A 165 17.13 13.06 1.85
CA GLN A 165 15.81 12.43 1.74
C GLN A 165 15.78 11.31 0.69
N MET A 166 16.83 11.18 -0.12
CA MET A 166 16.96 10.11 -1.12
C MET A 166 17.84 8.93 -0.66
N LEU A 167 18.42 9.02 0.55
CA LEU A 167 19.23 7.97 1.17
C LEU A 167 18.32 6.92 1.83
#